data_AF-A0A016SY33-F1
#
_entry.id   AF-A0A016SY33-F1
#
_cell.length_a   1.000
_cell.length_b   1.000
_cell.length_c   1.000
_cell.angle_alpha   90.00
_cell.angle_beta   90.00
_cell.angle_gamma   90.00
#
_symmetry.space_group_name_H-M   'P 1'
#
loop_
_entity.id
_entity.type
_entity.pdbx_description
1 polymer ?
#
loop_
_entity_poly.entity_id
_entity_poly.type
_entity_poly.pdbx_seq_one_letter_code
_entity_poly.pdbx_strand_id
1 'polypeptide(L)'
;MPRRWLPSKIPRNHAKNAAPARAHVMYLLPFLLFLPPAAVLADVGREMRATRMSVVDFWKNETLGDGFNIRVAHGVNSWPDLVDQLHEPFLNKSMLIEGDVFLQTVRRPRHRAIPVMRANARTADRITFKEWLREVANLKKAIKINFRSTEVVRPVLQYLYASQADPLAPVLQYPVILHANVFRSPRSVENVVDPSSFVDRARRLFPDATLSLGWTKQSNFSMLNPKYKRLTWRQLFQILEYIARLDQPVMLSVRLSVAANSKDQLLWLLGMDKAISLLIWSDKDDEEIDWASVAEIRRVATKNRVLYDLEPRHREIIKRIPNNPSEAQKEPSFSLSSWRAVEFATSQDMLSTVVRSKNGAVFLGHPAALLLSEIPPPLFPSSQRVEGKVHFLSKPIKNEVDVDEKTGLVIYLLDKVVEIESPEIKDALKVFIGHDGRIAIENKDNVQPYYDTKSVGQLPLSECYAFAVTDKGWRVVADVWTTTCGKKEGKRRKRDVVRMELDTPFLNHRSLRNVVVAKSGDGVVDFLLEELHHSSAHLPATLLIILLAVLHQLL
;
A
#
# COMPACT_ATOMS: atom_id res chain seq x y z
N MET A 1 30.15 -40.08 58.85
CA MET A 1 30.07 -39.47 60.19
C MET A 1 29.13 -38.28 60.14
N PRO A 2 28.09 -38.25 60.99
CA PRO A 2 26.95 -37.33 60.93
C PRO A 2 26.96 -36.32 62.09
N ARG A 3 25.98 -35.39 62.10
CA ARG A 3 25.21 -34.81 63.26
C ARG A 3 24.72 -33.41 62.83
N ARG A 4 23.43 -33.18 62.49
CA ARG A 4 22.25 -32.96 63.37
C ARG A 4 22.61 -32.43 64.75
N TRP A 5 21.89 -31.41 65.21
CA TRP A 5 21.12 -31.35 66.48
C TRP A 5 20.78 -29.88 66.82
N LEU A 6 19.48 -29.54 66.72
CA LEU A 6 18.81 -28.55 67.58
C LEU A 6 18.85 -29.06 69.04
N PRO A 7 18.81 -28.21 70.08
CA PRO A 7 17.52 -27.81 70.69
C PRO A 7 17.50 -26.39 71.31
N SER A 8 16.41 -25.64 71.13
CA SER A 8 15.35 -25.34 72.13
C SER A 8 15.79 -24.72 73.47
N LYS A 9 15.21 -23.54 73.79
CA LYS A 9 14.62 -23.19 75.11
C LYS A 9 13.94 -21.81 75.08
N ILE A 10 12.64 -21.82 75.32
CA ILE A 10 11.81 -20.72 75.86
C ILE A 10 11.64 -21.04 77.35
N PRO A 11 11.64 -20.07 78.30
CA PRO A 11 10.36 -19.53 78.82
C PRO A 11 10.37 -18.04 79.27
N ARG A 12 9.21 -17.38 79.06
CA ARG A 12 8.35 -16.61 80.00
C ARG A 12 9.03 -15.71 81.05
N ASN A 13 8.51 -14.58 81.51
CA ASN A 13 7.31 -13.76 81.37
C ASN A 13 7.59 -12.55 82.29
N HIS A 14 7.12 -11.34 81.98
CA HIS A 14 6.26 -10.60 82.90
C HIS A 14 5.66 -9.37 82.22
N ALA A 15 4.39 -9.18 82.52
CA ALA A 15 3.43 -8.29 81.91
C ALA A 15 3.11 -7.08 82.79
N LYS A 16 2.27 -6.20 82.22
CA LYS A 16 1.39 -5.17 82.81
C LYS A 16 1.95 -3.75 82.74
N ASN A 17 1.19 -2.70 82.43
CA ASN A 17 -0.18 -2.50 81.95
C ASN A 17 -0.31 -0.97 81.72
N ALA A 18 -0.96 -0.53 80.63
CA ALA A 18 -1.83 0.65 80.64
C ALA A 18 -2.66 0.68 79.34
N ALA A 19 -3.98 0.74 79.52
CA ALA A 19 -5.03 0.77 78.50
C ALA A 19 -5.62 2.21 78.41
N PRO A 20 -6.75 2.47 77.72
CA PRO A 20 -7.08 2.22 76.31
C PRO A 20 -7.66 3.49 75.63
N ALA A 21 -7.73 3.52 74.29
CA ALA A 21 -8.70 4.38 73.59
C ALA A 21 -9.11 3.79 72.22
N ARG A 22 -10.41 3.47 72.17
CA ARG A 22 -11.37 3.17 71.09
C ARG A 22 -10.90 3.16 69.62
N ALA A 23 -11.25 2.04 68.98
CA ALA A 23 -11.17 1.75 67.55
C ALA A 23 -12.25 2.47 66.73
N HIS A 24 -11.84 3.01 65.58
CA HIS A 24 -12.67 3.11 64.38
C HIS A 24 -11.85 2.54 63.22
N VAL A 25 -12.32 1.40 62.69
CA VAL A 25 -11.78 0.75 61.50
C VAL A 25 -12.43 1.43 60.28
N MET A 26 -11.62 2.11 59.48
CA MET A 26 -12.02 2.62 58.17
C MET A 26 -11.15 1.91 57.12
N TYR A 27 -11.78 1.12 56.25
CA TYR A 27 -11.15 0.40 55.16
C TYR A 27 -10.48 1.39 54.19
N LEU A 28 -9.15 1.35 54.09
CA LEU A 28 -8.40 1.96 53.00
C LEU A 28 -8.19 0.91 51.90
N LEU A 29 -8.85 1.13 50.75
CA LEU A 29 -8.57 0.42 49.50
C LEU A 29 -7.09 0.61 49.11
N PRO A 30 -6.40 -0.43 48.59
CA PRO A 30 -5.12 -0.22 47.94
C PRO A 30 -5.38 0.38 46.56
N PHE A 31 -4.85 1.58 46.31
CA PHE A 31 -4.68 2.13 44.98
C PHE A 31 -3.76 1.19 44.19
N LEU A 32 -4.35 0.30 43.39
CA LEU A 32 -3.67 -0.39 42.32
C LEU A 32 -3.30 0.66 41.26
N LEU A 33 -2.05 1.11 41.28
CA LEU A 33 -1.44 1.74 40.11
C LEU A 33 -1.42 0.70 38.99
N PHE A 34 -2.43 0.76 38.13
CA PHE A 34 -2.42 0.08 36.84
C PHE A 34 -1.26 0.65 36.01
N LEU A 35 -0.12 -0.03 36.03
CA LEU A 35 0.83 0.05 34.94
C LEU A 35 0.18 -0.66 33.73
N PRO A 36 -0.07 0.03 32.62
CA PRO A 36 -0.62 -0.63 31.45
C PRO A 36 0.40 -1.66 30.91
N PRO A 37 -0.04 -2.73 30.26
CA PRO A 37 0.85 -3.68 29.62
C PRO A 37 1.74 -2.94 28.61
N ALA A 38 3.02 -3.34 28.54
CA ALA A 38 4.08 -2.69 27.74
C ALA A 38 3.78 -2.53 26.23
N ALA A 39 2.65 -3.05 25.74
CA ALA A 39 2.17 -2.87 24.38
C ALA A 39 1.35 -1.58 24.16
N VAL A 40 0.90 -0.89 25.21
CA VAL A 40 0.06 0.33 25.09
C VAL A 40 0.88 1.63 25.15
N LEU A 41 2.19 1.56 25.39
CA LEU A 41 3.09 2.72 25.39
C LEU A 41 3.71 3.05 24.03
N ALA A 42 3.42 2.31 22.97
CA ALA A 42 4.09 2.49 21.67
C ALA A 42 3.42 3.51 20.73
N ASP A 43 2.20 3.98 21.04
CA ASP A 43 1.39 4.77 20.09
C ASP A 43 0.94 6.14 20.62
N VAL A 44 1.50 6.59 21.74
CA VAL A 44 1.31 7.96 22.23
C VAL A 44 2.40 8.85 21.65
N GLY A 45 2.07 9.55 20.56
CA GLY A 45 2.73 10.80 20.15
C GLY A 45 4.17 10.65 19.64
N ARG A 46 4.39 9.97 18.51
CA ARG A 46 5.61 10.19 17.74
C ARG A 46 5.49 11.57 17.07
N GLU A 47 6.02 12.62 17.69
CA GLU A 47 6.24 13.90 17.02
C GLU A 47 6.86 13.64 15.63
N MET A 48 6.31 14.26 14.59
CA MET A 48 6.82 14.11 13.23
C MET A 48 8.26 14.61 13.19
N ARG A 49 9.22 13.67 13.21
CA ARG A 49 10.63 13.99 12.98
C ARG A 49 10.81 14.52 11.57
N ALA A 50 11.63 15.55 11.42
CA ALA A 50 11.95 16.16 10.13
C ALA A 50 12.40 15.14 9.07
N THR A 51 13.07 14.06 9.50
CA THR A 51 13.52 12.97 8.62
C THR A 51 12.38 12.27 7.87
N ARG A 52 11.16 12.25 8.44
CA ARG A 52 9.98 11.56 7.91
C ARG A 52 9.17 12.46 6.96
N MET A 53 9.42 13.76 6.94
CA MET A 53 8.67 14.71 6.13
C MET A 53 8.95 14.51 4.63
N SER A 54 7.96 14.77 3.80
CA SER A 54 8.16 14.88 2.34
C SER A 54 9.14 16.01 2.04
N VAL A 55 10.06 15.80 1.08
CA VAL A 55 11.00 16.83 0.64
C VAL A 55 10.26 18.06 0.12
N VAL A 56 9.14 17.88 -0.58
CA VAL A 56 8.35 19.00 -1.10
C VAL A 56 7.69 19.77 0.04
N ASP A 57 7.11 19.07 1.02
CA ASP A 57 6.42 19.72 2.13
C ASP A 57 7.41 20.39 3.09
N PHE A 58 8.60 19.82 3.26
CA PHE A 58 9.69 20.42 4.03
C PHE A 58 10.18 21.73 3.39
N TRP A 59 10.34 21.76 2.07
CA TRP A 59 10.76 22.94 1.30
C TRP A 59 9.59 23.63 0.59
N LYS A 60 8.42 23.71 1.24
CA LYS A 60 7.17 24.15 0.57
C LYS A 60 7.27 25.56 -0.01
N ASN A 61 7.99 26.46 0.66
CA ASN A 61 8.13 27.85 0.23
C ASN A 61 9.05 27.97 -0.99
N GLU A 62 10.19 27.28 -0.97
CA GLU A 62 11.19 27.29 -2.04
C GLU A 62 10.72 26.52 -3.28
N THR A 63 9.93 25.46 -3.07
CA THR A 63 9.37 24.64 -4.15
C THR A 63 8.03 25.15 -4.66
N LEU A 64 7.43 26.17 -4.02
CA LEU A 64 6.05 26.60 -4.26
C LEU A 64 5.04 25.43 -4.15
N GLY A 65 5.36 24.42 -3.33
CA GLY A 65 4.59 23.18 -3.19
C GLY A 65 4.58 22.27 -4.42
N ASP A 66 5.50 22.45 -5.38
CA ASP A 66 5.58 21.66 -6.61
C ASP A 66 6.91 20.90 -6.69
N GLY A 67 6.83 19.56 -6.73
CA GLY A 67 8.00 18.67 -6.81
C GLY A 67 8.84 18.84 -8.08
N PHE A 68 8.35 19.58 -9.08
CA PHE A 68 9.13 19.99 -10.25
C PHE A 68 10.26 20.97 -9.94
N ASN A 69 10.12 21.75 -8.86
CA ASN A 69 11.09 22.77 -8.47
C ASN A 69 12.23 22.20 -7.63
N ILE A 70 12.15 20.93 -7.21
CA ILE A 70 13.24 20.25 -6.53
C ILE A 70 14.44 20.12 -7.48
N ARG A 71 15.63 20.31 -6.91
CA ARG A 71 16.91 20.11 -7.57
C ARG A 71 17.74 19.14 -6.74
N VAL A 72 18.37 18.19 -7.41
CA VAL A 72 19.14 17.12 -6.79
C VAL A 72 20.61 17.30 -7.14
N ALA A 73 21.50 17.19 -6.14
CA ALA A 73 22.92 17.04 -6.34
C ALA A 73 23.27 15.55 -6.36
N HIS A 74 23.56 15.04 -7.55
CA HIS A 74 23.83 13.62 -7.77
C HIS A 74 25.26 13.23 -7.47
N GLY A 75 25.43 12.01 -6.99
CA GLY A 75 26.73 11.36 -6.94
C GLY A 75 27.75 12.04 -6.02
N VAL A 76 27.29 12.72 -4.98
CA VAL A 76 28.17 13.43 -4.03
C VAL A 76 28.83 12.41 -3.12
N ASN A 77 29.98 11.89 -3.55
CA ASN A 77 30.61 10.70 -3.00
C ASN A 77 32.08 10.89 -2.59
N SER A 78 32.63 12.10 -2.77
CA SER A 78 34.02 12.43 -2.45
C SER A 78 34.12 13.77 -1.71
N TRP A 79 35.28 14.03 -1.10
CA TRP A 79 35.55 15.33 -0.48
C TRP A 79 35.42 16.50 -1.46
N PRO A 80 35.97 16.44 -2.70
CA PRO A 80 35.73 17.48 -3.70
C PRO A 80 34.24 17.73 -3.96
N ASP A 81 33.45 16.67 -4.14
CA ASP A 81 32.01 16.83 -4.39
C ASP A 81 31.30 17.52 -3.22
N LEU A 82 31.69 17.22 -1.97
CA LEU A 82 31.14 17.87 -0.78
C LEU A 82 31.53 19.36 -0.70
N VAL A 83 32.77 19.70 -1.06
CA VAL A 83 33.24 21.09 -1.13
C VAL A 83 32.48 21.87 -2.20
N ASP A 84 32.24 21.26 -3.37
CA ASP A 84 31.44 21.87 -4.43
C ASP A 84 30.01 22.17 -3.97
N GLN A 85 29.42 21.29 -3.14
CA GLN A 85 28.10 21.54 -2.55
C GLN A 85 28.10 22.65 -1.50
N LEU A 86 29.20 22.89 -0.80
CA LEU A 86 29.33 24.01 0.15
C LEU A 86 29.39 25.37 -0.57
N HIS A 87 29.98 25.40 -1.77
CA HIS A 87 30.20 26.62 -2.55
C HIS A 87 29.18 26.80 -3.69
N GLU A 88 28.08 26.06 -3.68
CA GLU A 88 27.07 26.15 -4.73
C GLU A 88 26.42 27.56 -4.79
N PRO A 89 26.18 28.13 -5.98
CA PRO A 89 25.49 29.41 -6.10
C PRO A 89 24.06 29.35 -5.55
N PHE A 90 23.63 30.36 -4.79
CA PHE A 90 22.30 30.41 -4.17
C PHE A 90 21.14 30.16 -5.15
N LEU A 91 21.19 30.74 -6.35
CA LEU A 91 20.17 30.58 -7.40
C LEU A 91 20.07 29.16 -7.96
N ASN A 92 21.13 28.36 -7.79
CA ASN A 92 21.21 26.98 -8.27
C ASN A 92 21.31 25.95 -7.15
N LYS A 93 21.05 26.37 -5.92
CA LYS A 93 21.11 25.54 -4.73
C LYS A 93 20.25 24.28 -4.88
N SER A 94 20.86 23.12 -4.66
CA SER A 94 20.13 21.86 -4.59
C SER A 94 19.44 21.69 -3.23
N MET A 95 18.25 21.12 -3.22
CA MET A 95 17.49 20.81 -2.00
C MET A 95 17.72 19.38 -1.50
N LEU A 96 18.16 18.49 -2.39
CA LEU A 96 18.41 17.08 -2.13
C LEU A 96 19.85 16.75 -2.49
N ILE A 97 20.55 16.05 -1.60
CA ILE A 97 21.89 15.49 -1.87
C ILE A 97 21.81 13.98 -1.95
N GLU A 98 22.44 13.40 -2.96
CA GLU A 98 22.43 11.97 -3.22
C GLU A 98 23.83 11.37 -3.12
N GLY A 99 23.97 10.32 -2.31
CA GLY A 99 25.21 9.57 -2.14
C GLY A 99 25.02 8.06 -2.34
N ASP A 100 25.95 7.43 -3.04
CA ASP A 100 26.00 5.99 -3.31
C ASP A 100 26.89 5.26 -2.31
N VAL A 101 26.31 4.32 -1.56
CA VAL A 101 27.02 3.57 -0.52
C VAL A 101 27.29 2.14 -0.96
N PHE A 102 28.53 1.70 -0.76
CA PHE A 102 29.04 0.36 -1.03
C PHE A 102 29.72 -0.23 0.20
N LEU A 103 29.91 -1.55 0.23
CA LEU A 103 30.85 -2.16 1.16
C LEU A 103 32.28 -2.07 0.63
N GLN A 104 33.22 -1.78 1.52
CA GLN A 104 34.64 -1.80 1.19
C GLN A 104 35.11 -3.22 0.84
N THR A 105 35.72 -3.40 -0.33
CA THR A 105 36.09 -4.71 -0.91
C THR A 105 37.52 -5.17 -0.63
N VAL A 106 38.24 -4.58 0.34
CA VAL A 106 39.67 -4.87 0.55
C VAL A 106 39.90 -6.24 1.20
N ARG A 107 40.84 -7.01 0.62
CA ARG A 107 41.19 -8.39 0.99
C ARG A 107 42.03 -8.54 2.29
N ARG A 108 41.66 -8.02 3.47
CA ARG A 108 42.27 -8.41 4.79
C ARG A 108 41.31 -8.18 5.99
N PRO A 109 41.50 -8.89 7.12
CA PRO A 109 40.63 -9.98 7.60
C PRO A 109 39.26 -9.55 8.19
N ARG A 110 38.21 -10.18 7.64
CA ARG A 110 37.04 -10.85 8.25
C ARG A 110 36.15 -10.25 9.35
N HIS A 111 36.39 -9.07 9.93
CA HIS A 111 35.56 -8.64 11.08
C HIS A 111 34.92 -7.25 11.03
N ARG A 112 35.12 -6.42 9.99
CA ARG A 112 34.42 -5.12 9.89
C ARG A 112 33.87 -4.89 8.49
N ALA A 113 32.54 -4.95 8.37
CA ALA A 113 31.83 -4.45 7.20
C ALA A 113 31.78 -2.92 7.27
N ILE A 114 32.68 -2.26 6.55
CA ILE A 114 32.80 -0.79 6.55
C ILE A 114 32.08 -0.24 5.32
N PRO A 115 30.99 0.54 5.50
CA PRO A 115 30.32 1.23 4.40
C PRO A 115 31.14 2.45 3.96
N VAL A 116 31.32 2.59 2.65
CA VAL A 116 32.10 3.66 2.01
C VAL A 116 31.30 4.27 0.87
N MET A 117 31.49 5.57 0.62
CA MET A 117 30.87 6.24 -0.51
C MET A 117 31.64 5.91 -1.80
N ARG A 118 30.94 5.90 -2.94
CA ARG A 118 31.56 5.55 -4.23
C ARG A 118 32.45 6.65 -4.77
N ALA A 119 33.75 6.53 -4.58
CA ALA A 119 34.71 7.30 -5.37
C ALA A 119 35.07 6.54 -6.66
N ASN A 120 34.80 7.13 -7.84
CA ASN A 120 35.52 6.79 -9.08
C ASN A 120 37.00 7.20 -9.01
N ALA A 121 37.38 7.92 -7.95
CA ALA A 121 38.72 8.41 -7.70
C ALA A 121 39.65 7.34 -7.11
N ARG A 122 40.93 7.71 -6.95
CA ARG A 122 41.98 6.84 -6.42
C ARG A 122 41.60 6.36 -5.02
N THR A 123 42.15 5.23 -4.57
CA THR A 123 41.81 4.62 -3.27
C THR A 123 41.98 5.57 -2.06
N ALA A 124 42.80 6.60 -2.20
CA ALA A 124 43.06 7.64 -1.20
C ALA A 124 41.87 8.59 -0.94
N ASP A 125 40.93 8.74 -1.89
CA ASP A 125 39.83 9.72 -1.80
C ASP A 125 38.53 9.08 -1.28
N ARG A 126 38.61 7.85 -0.74
CA ARG A 126 37.45 7.11 -0.23
C ARG A 126 37.02 7.67 1.12
N ILE A 127 35.85 8.28 1.15
CA ILE A 127 35.19 8.71 2.39
C ILE A 127 34.33 7.58 2.94
N THR A 128 34.36 7.38 4.25
CA THR A 128 33.45 6.43 4.91
C THR A 128 32.03 7.01 4.94
N PHE A 129 31.02 6.14 5.00
CA PHE A 129 29.63 6.61 5.17
C PHE A 129 29.45 7.44 6.45
N LYS A 130 30.19 7.11 7.51
CA LYS A 130 30.20 7.85 8.78
C LYS A 130 30.67 9.30 8.60
N GLU A 131 31.80 9.49 7.93
CA GLU A 131 32.34 10.82 7.64
C GLU A 131 31.39 11.58 6.70
N TRP A 132 30.96 10.93 5.62
CA TRP A 132 30.01 11.53 4.68
C TRP A 132 28.73 12.01 5.37
N LEU A 133 28.11 11.18 6.23
CA LEU A 133 26.88 11.55 6.94
C LEU A 133 27.07 12.77 7.84
N ARG A 134 28.23 12.88 8.50
CA ARG A 134 28.57 14.02 9.34
C ARG A 134 28.62 15.32 8.54
N GLU A 135 29.23 15.29 7.36
CA GLU A 135 29.32 16.47 6.50
C GLU A 135 27.97 16.84 5.89
N VAL A 136 27.25 15.88 5.30
CA VAL A 136 25.98 16.19 4.61
C VAL A 136 24.86 16.61 5.56
N ALA A 137 24.88 16.15 6.82
CA ALA A 137 23.93 16.61 7.83
C ALA A 137 24.01 18.13 8.07
N ASN A 138 25.17 18.76 7.82
CA ASN A 138 25.38 20.19 8.01
C ASN A 138 25.02 21.03 6.76
N LEU A 139 24.80 20.39 5.59
CA LEU A 139 24.56 21.10 4.32
C LEU A 139 23.16 21.70 4.19
N LYS A 140 22.27 21.44 5.15
CA LYS A 140 20.87 21.89 5.14
C LYS A 140 20.10 21.44 3.90
N LYS A 141 20.21 20.14 3.57
CA LYS A 141 19.57 19.49 2.43
C LYS A 141 18.89 18.20 2.88
N ALA A 142 17.85 17.78 2.17
CA ALA A 142 17.36 16.42 2.29
C ALA A 142 18.46 15.43 1.85
N ILE A 143 18.55 14.27 2.49
CA ILE A 143 19.63 13.30 2.28
C ILE A 143 19.05 12.05 1.62
N LYS A 144 19.50 11.72 0.41
CA LYS A 144 19.16 10.47 -0.28
C LYS A 144 20.36 9.52 -0.25
N ILE A 145 20.17 8.37 0.40
CA ILE A 145 21.19 7.34 0.57
C ILE A 145 20.86 6.20 -0.39
N ASN A 146 21.69 5.99 -1.40
CA ASN A 146 21.54 4.92 -2.37
C ASN A 146 22.31 3.68 -1.94
N PHE A 147 21.58 2.61 -1.62
CA PHE A 147 22.13 1.29 -1.32
C PHE A 147 22.40 0.56 -2.63
N ARG A 148 23.66 0.24 -2.90
CA ARG A 148 24.08 -0.35 -4.18
C ARG A 148 24.25 -1.87 -4.15
N SER A 149 24.15 -2.50 -2.98
CA SER A 149 24.16 -3.95 -2.82
C SER A 149 23.43 -4.37 -1.54
N THR A 150 22.98 -5.63 -1.46
CA THR A 150 22.25 -6.15 -0.29
C THR A 150 23.09 -6.13 0.99
N GLU A 151 24.40 -6.38 0.86
CA GLU A 151 25.32 -6.51 1.99
C GLU A 151 25.53 -5.18 2.72
N VAL A 152 25.38 -4.03 2.03
CA VAL A 152 25.57 -2.70 2.61
C VAL A 152 24.35 -2.24 3.44
N VAL A 153 23.18 -2.83 3.21
CA VAL A 153 21.91 -2.45 3.85
C VAL A 153 22.01 -2.48 5.36
N ARG A 154 22.43 -3.62 5.91
CA ARG A 154 22.46 -3.82 7.36
C ARG A 154 23.47 -2.88 8.05
N PRO A 155 24.75 -2.79 7.64
CA PRO A 155 25.72 -1.92 8.29
C PRO A 155 25.33 -0.44 8.28
N VAL A 156 24.80 0.07 7.16
CA VAL A 156 24.38 1.48 7.04
C VAL A 156 23.17 1.77 7.94
N LEU A 157 22.14 0.92 7.92
CA LEU A 157 20.95 1.12 8.76
C LEU A 157 21.25 0.96 10.25
N GLN A 158 22.16 0.05 10.62
CA GLN A 158 22.62 -0.06 12.01
C GLN A 158 23.37 1.20 12.46
N TYR A 159 24.16 1.80 11.58
CA TYR A 159 24.81 3.07 11.87
C TYR A 159 23.80 4.20 12.05
N LEU A 160 22.81 4.33 11.15
CA LEU A 160 21.73 5.32 11.26
C LEU A 160 20.86 5.13 12.52
N TYR A 161 20.65 3.88 12.93
CA TYR A 161 19.97 3.57 14.19
C TYR A 161 20.82 4.03 15.40
N ALA A 162 22.10 3.66 15.43
CA ALA A 162 23.00 4.03 16.52
C ALA A 162 23.23 5.55 16.61
N SER A 163 23.31 6.24 15.47
CA SER A 163 23.54 7.70 15.42
C SER A 163 22.38 8.50 16.00
N GLN A 164 21.17 7.95 16.07
CA GLN A 164 20.04 8.62 16.71
C GLN A 164 20.15 8.64 18.24
N ALA A 165 20.91 7.71 18.82
CA ALA A 165 21.07 7.59 20.27
C ALA A 165 22.43 8.14 20.77
N ASP A 166 23.37 8.41 19.87
CA ASP A 166 24.71 8.93 20.19
C ASP A 166 24.68 10.48 20.25
N PRO A 167 24.92 11.11 21.41
CA PRO A 167 24.96 12.57 21.54
C PRO A 167 26.07 13.24 20.72
N LEU A 168 27.09 12.48 20.31
CA LEU A 168 28.22 12.97 19.51
C LEU A 168 28.01 12.77 18.01
N ALA A 169 26.93 12.11 17.61
CA ALA A 169 26.57 11.92 16.22
C ALA A 169 25.83 13.16 15.66
N PRO A 170 25.89 13.40 14.34
CA PRO A 170 25.15 14.50 13.73
C PRO A 170 23.65 14.33 13.91
N VAL A 171 22.97 15.39 14.34
CA VAL A 171 21.50 15.42 14.42
C VAL A 171 20.92 15.56 13.02
N LEU A 172 20.12 14.59 12.59
CA LEU A 172 19.48 14.60 11.27
C LEU A 172 18.21 15.48 11.31
N GLN A 173 18.38 16.76 10.98
CA GLN A 173 17.31 17.76 10.99
C GLN A 173 16.53 17.87 9.66
N TYR A 174 16.89 17.07 8.66
CA TYR A 174 16.36 17.16 7.30
C TYR A 174 15.78 15.81 6.83
N PRO A 175 14.85 15.81 5.85
CA PRO A 175 14.28 14.59 5.30
C PRO A 175 15.34 13.58 4.86
N VAL A 176 15.15 12.31 5.20
CA VAL A 176 16.04 11.22 4.79
C VAL A 176 15.29 10.26 3.87
N ILE A 177 15.87 9.98 2.71
CA ILE A 177 15.37 9.04 1.73
C ILE A 177 16.33 7.85 1.67
N LEU A 178 15.84 6.66 1.96
CA LEU A 178 16.57 5.41 1.80
C LEU A 178 16.22 4.83 0.44
N HIS A 179 17.14 4.83 -0.52
CA HIS A 179 16.87 4.40 -1.88
C HIS A 179 17.61 3.11 -2.24
N ALA A 180 16.90 2.16 -2.86
CA ALA A 180 17.52 0.97 -3.41
C ALA A 180 16.89 0.55 -4.73
N ASN A 181 17.74 0.05 -5.63
CA ASN A 181 17.29 -0.60 -6.86
C ASN A 181 16.94 -2.06 -6.57
N VAL A 182 15.68 -2.27 -6.19
CA VAL A 182 15.14 -3.58 -5.79
C VAL A 182 14.52 -4.33 -6.97
N PHE A 183 14.20 -3.63 -8.06
CA PHE A 183 13.63 -4.21 -9.26
C PHE A 183 14.67 -4.28 -10.39
N ARG A 184 14.66 -5.38 -11.16
CA ARG A 184 15.57 -5.53 -12.31
C ARG A 184 14.95 -4.90 -13.56
N SER A 185 15.69 -3.98 -14.18
CA SER A 185 15.36 -3.49 -15.52
C SER A 185 15.67 -4.55 -16.59
N PRO A 186 14.90 -4.62 -17.68
CA PRO A 186 15.19 -5.53 -18.79
C PRO A 186 16.65 -5.40 -19.29
N ARG A 187 17.36 -6.50 -19.55
CA ARG A 187 18.78 -6.48 -19.98
C ARG A 187 19.77 -5.80 -19.02
N SER A 188 19.37 -5.43 -17.80
CA SER A 188 20.32 -4.91 -16.81
C SER A 188 21.20 -6.04 -16.26
N VAL A 189 22.50 -5.76 -16.18
CA VAL A 189 23.51 -6.63 -15.59
C VAL A 189 23.82 -6.28 -14.13
N GLU A 190 23.28 -5.17 -13.61
CA GLU A 190 23.47 -4.81 -12.20
C GLU A 190 22.75 -5.82 -11.29
N ASN A 191 23.31 -6.03 -10.10
CA ASN A 191 22.64 -6.81 -9.07
C ASN A 191 21.55 -5.96 -8.43
N VAL A 192 20.37 -6.56 -8.24
CA VAL A 192 19.30 -5.96 -7.44
C VAL A 192 19.66 -6.04 -5.96
N VAL A 193 19.23 -5.04 -5.20
CA VAL A 193 19.20 -5.14 -3.74
C VAL A 193 18.00 -6.02 -3.37
N ASP A 194 18.19 -6.97 -2.46
CA ASP A 194 17.12 -7.86 -2.00
C ASP A 194 15.97 -7.02 -1.39
N PRO A 195 14.76 -7.02 -2.01
CA PRO A 195 13.67 -6.15 -1.60
C PRO A 195 13.23 -6.41 -0.16
N SER A 196 13.06 -7.68 0.22
CA SER A 196 12.60 -8.06 1.57
C SER A 196 13.60 -7.64 2.64
N SER A 197 14.90 -7.93 2.47
CA SER A 197 15.95 -7.49 3.40
C SER A 197 16.02 -5.97 3.49
N PHE A 198 15.88 -5.24 2.39
CA PHE A 198 15.89 -3.78 2.40
C PHE A 198 14.70 -3.20 3.16
N VAL A 199 13.48 -3.60 2.77
CA VAL A 199 12.22 -3.11 3.32
C VAL A 199 12.09 -3.44 4.80
N ASP A 200 12.32 -4.70 5.20
CA ASP A 200 12.17 -5.11 6.60
C ASP A 200 13.19 -4.44 7.52
N ARG A 201 14.43 -4.27 7.06
CA ARG A 201 15.47 -3.61 7.86
C ARG A 201 15.23 -2.11 7.95
N ALA A 202 14.84 -1.46 6.85
CA ALA A 202 14.49 -0.04 6.88
C ALA A 202 13.32 0.20 7.84
N ARG A 203 12.29 -0.64 7.79
CA ARG A 203 11.14 -0.63 8.70
C ARG A 203 11.55 -0.70 10.17
N ARG A 204 12.45 -1.63 10.53
CA ARG A 204 12.84 -1.87 11.93
C ARG A 204 13.88 -0.89 12.45
N LEU A 205 14.87 -0.52 11.65
CA LEU A 205 16.06 0.22 12.10
C LEU A 205 15.96 1.73 11.83
N PHE A 206 15.20 2.16 10.83
CA PHE A 206 15.08 3.58 10.50
C PHE A 206 13.66 3.93 10.02
N PRO A 207 12.63 3.79 10.89
CA PRO A 207 11.23 4.01 10.55
C PRO A 207 10.84 5.43 10.16
N ASP A 208 11.69 6.41 10.45
CA ASP A 208 11.40 7.82 10.22
C ASP A 208 12.01 8.34 8.91
N ALA A 209 12.28 7.47 7.93
CA ALA A 209 12.69 7.87 6.58
C ALA A 209 11.59 7.63 5.55
N THR A 210 11.74 8.27 4.39
CA THR A 210 11.05 7.87 3.16
C THR A 210 11.77 6.69 2.53
N LEU A 211 11.04 5.60 2.28
CA LEU A 211 11.58 4.45 1.56
C LEU A 211 11.41 4.65 0.06
N SER A 212 12.53 4.69 -0.68
CA SER A 212 12.52 4.80 -2.13
C SER A 212 12.89 3.49 -2.81
N LEU A 213 12.03 3.02 -3.71
CA LEU A 213 12.23 1.80 -4.49
C LEU A 213 12.44 2.16 -5.95
N GLY A 214 13.48 1.62 -6.58
CA GLY A 214 13.84 1.88 -7.96
C GLY A 214 14.20 0.63 -8.76
N TRP A 215 14.61 0.86 -10.00
CA TRP A 215 15.07 -0.18 -10.92
C TRP A 215 16.55 -0.04 -11.21
N THR A 216 17.23 -1.17 -11.38
CA THR A 216 18.64 -1.22 -11.80
C THR A 216 18.89 -0.44 -13.09
N LYS A 217 20.09 0.12 -13.25
CA LYS A 217 20.45 0.87 -14.46
C LYS A 217 20.36 -0.04 -15.70
N GLN A 218 19.81 0.50 -16.78
CA GLN A 218 19.63 -0.20 -18.04
C GLN A 218 20.60 0.32 -19.08
N SER A 219 21.24 -0.57 -19.85
CA SER A 219 22.07 -0.21 -21.00
C SER A 219 21.24 -0.21 -22.29
N ASN A 220 21.57 0.70 -23.20
CA ASN A 220 20.95 0.83 -24.53
C ASN A 220 19.41 0.90 -24.46
N PHE A 221 18.88 1.79 -23.60
CA PHE A 221 17.45 1.86 -23.33
C PHE A 221 16.62 2.20 -24.57
N SER A 222 17.11 3.11 -25.40
CA SER A 222 16.47 3.51 -26.66
C SER A 222 16.14 2.30 -27.55
N MET A 223 17.04 1.32 -27.62
CA MET A 223 16.92 0.10 -28.44
C MET A 223 16.00 -0.99 -27.88
N LEU A 224 15.37 -0.78 -26.73
CA LEU A 224 14.44 -1.77 -26.16
C LEU A 224 13.12 -1.75 -26.91
N ASN A 225 12.52 -2.93 -27.05
CA ASN A 225 11.16 -3.02 -27.56
C ASN A 225 10.20 -2.24 -26.63
N PRO A 226 9.30 -1.40 -27.17
CA PRO A 226 8.34 -0.61 -26.39
C PRO A 226 7.55 -1.43 -25.35
N LYS A 227 7.30 -2.72 -25.62
CA LYS A 227 6.57 -3.60 -24.68
C LYS A 227 7.26 -3.74 -23.31
N TYR A 228 8.58 -3.52 -23.24
CA TYR A 228 9.40 -3.57 -22.02
C TYR A 228 9.65 -2.19 -21.41
N LYS A 229 9.24 -1.10 -22.07
CA LYS A 229 9.37 0.28 -21.58
C LYS A 229 8.13 0.70 -20.76
N ARG A 230 7.59 -0.20 -19.94
CA ARG A 230 6.39 0.03 -19.11
C ARG A 230 6.38 -0.81 -17.85
N LEU A 231 5.63 -0.35 -16.85
CA LEU A 231 5.27 -1.07 -15.64
C LEU A 231 4.00 -1.87 -15.91
N THR A 232 4.11 -3.18 -15.87
CA THR A 232 2.96 -4.09 -15.99
C THR A 232 2.19 -4.18 -14.67
N TRP A 233 0.92 -4.58 -14.73
CA TRP A 233 0.14 -4.85 -13.51
C TRP A 233 0.79 -5.91 -12.61
N ARG A 234 1.39 -6.95 -13.19
CA ARG A 234 2.16 -7.96 -12.44
C ARG A 234 3.32 -7.33 -11.65
N GLN A 235 4.06 -6.40 -12.24
CA GLN A 235 5.12 -5.68 -11.53
C GLN A 235 4.57 -4.74 -10.47
N LEU A 236 3.42 -4.09 -10.73
CA LEU A 236 2.75 -3.28 -9.71
C LEU A 236 2.35 -4.12 -8.50
N PHE A 237 1.83 -5.34 -8.71
CA PHE A 237 1.45 -6.23 -7.61
C PHE A 237 2.68 -6.66 -6.79
N GLN A 238 3.80 -6.95 -7.45
CA GLN A 238 5.08 -7.18 -6.76
C GLN A 238 5.52 -5.97 -5.94
N ILE A 239 5.33 -4.74 -6.44
CA ILE A 239 5.59 -3.52 -5.65
C ILE A 239 4.69 -3.51 -4.41
N LEU A 240 3.38 -3.78 -4.57
CA LEU A 240 2.42 -3.78 -3.47
C LEU A 240 2.73 -4.82 -2.41
N GLU A 241 3.26 -5.99 -2.77
CA GLU A 241 3.69 -7.00 -1.80
C GLU A 241 4.70 -6.45 -0.78
N TYR A 242 5.55 -5.50 -1.19
CA TYR A 242 6.54 -4.89 -0.31
C TYR A 242 6.02 -3.67 0.43
N ILE A 243 5.09 -2.91 -0.14
CA ILE A 243 4.70 -1.59 0.40
C ILE A 243 3.34 -1.60 1.12
N ALA A 244 2.49 -2.62 0.90
CA ALA A 244 1.14 -2.67 1.45
C ALA A 244 1.11 -2.61 2.98
N ARG A 245 2.13 -3.13 3.67
CA ARG A 245 2.22 -3.13 5.15
C ARG A 245 3.17 -2.07 5.72
N LEU A 246 3.61 -1.11 4.91
CA LEU A 246 4.48 -0.03 5.38
C LEU A 246 3.67 1.17 5.87
N ASP A 247 4.09 1.71 7.00
CA ASP A 247 3.62 2.99 7.56
C ASP A 247 4.55 4.16 7.21
N GLN A 248 5.75 3.84 6.72
CA GLN A 248 6.70 4.81 6.20
C GLN A 248 6.16 5.42 4.90
N PRO A 249 6.45 6.71 4.63
CA PRO A 249 6.22 7.25 3.30
C PRO A 249 7.06 6.49 2.27
N VAL A 250 6.47 6.22 1.10
CA VAL A 250 7.12 5.48 0.02
C VAL A 250 7.26 6.35 -1.22
N MET A 251 8.40 6.24 -1.88
CA MET A 251 8.70 6.93 -3.13
C MET A 251 9.12 5.93 -4.21
N LEU A 252 8.33 5.80 -5.28
CA LEU A 252 8.71 4.97 -6.41
C LEU A 252 9.53 5.79 -7.41
N SER A 253 10.77 5.39 -7.67
CA SER A 253 11.65 6.05 -8.64
C SER A 253 11.49 5.40 -10.02
N VAL A 254 10.86 6.11 -10.94
CA VAL A 254 10.45 5.58 -12.25
C VAL A 254 11.09 6.42 -13.36
N ARG A 255 11.63 5.74 -14.36
CA ARG A 255 12.18 6.39 -15.55
C ARG A 255 11.08 7.03 -16.40
N LEU A 256 11.33 8.19 -17.00
CA LEU A 256 10.36 9.00 -17.73
C LEU A 256 9.63 8.23 -18.84
N SER A 257 10.36 7.52 -19.71
CA SER A 257 9.74 6.69 -20.76
C SER A 257 8.83 5.60 -20.18
N VAL A 258 9.22 5.01 -19.05
CA VAL A 258 8.41 4.00 -18.36
C VAL A 258 7.16 4.66 -17.79
N ALA A 259 7.29 5.81 -17.12
CA ALA A 259 6.15 6.52 -16.55
C ALA A 259 5.12 6.92 -17.62
N ALA A 260 5.57 7.44 -18.76
CA ALA A 260 4.72 7.81 -19.89
C ALA A 260 3.89 6.62 -20.40
N ASN A 261 4.49 5.42 -20.47
CA ASN A 261 3.81 4.20 -20.94
C ASN A 261 3.07 3.42 -19.84
N SER A 262 3.03 3.91 -18.59
CA SER A 262 2.46 3.21 -17.43
C SER A 262 1.44 4.03 -16.66
N LYS A 263 0.78 4.96 -17.35
CA LYS A 263 -0.14 5.93 -16.76
C LYS A 263 -1.16 5.28 -15.82
N ASP A 264 -1.85 4.24 -16.27
CA ASP A 264 -2.92 3.60 -15.50
C ASP A 264 -2.40 3.00 -14.18
N GLN A 265 -1.25 2.31 -14.23
CA GLN A 265 -0.61 1.72 -13.05
C GLN A 265 -0.15 2.81 -12.06
N LEU A 266 0.45 3.88 -12.57
CA LEU A 266 0.95 4.97 -11.72
C LEU A 266 -0.17 5.81 -11.12
N LEU A 267 -1.25 6.09 -11.87
CA LEU A 267 -2.43 6.75 -11.34
C LEU A 267 -3.15 5.87 -10.30
N TRP A 268 -3.19 4.55 -10.51
CA TRP A 268 -3.71 3.63 -9.50
C TRP A 268 -2.86 3.70 -8.22
N LEU A 269 -1.53 3.67 -8.32
CA LEU A 269 -0.64 3.76 -7.16
C LEU A 269 -0.79 5.10 -6.42
N LEU A 270 -0.90 6.21 -7.16
CA LEU A 270 -1.15 7.54 -6.60
C LEU A 270 -2.56 7.68 -5.99
N GLY A 271 -3.52 6.88 -6.45
CA GLY A 271 -4.88 6.86 -5.91
C GLY A 271 -5.03 6.13 -4.57
N MET A 272 -3.98 5.50 -4.04
CA MET A 272 -3.99 4.83 -2.74
C MET A 272 -4.26 5.80 -1.58
N ASP A 273 -4.82 5.28 -0.49
CA ASP A 273 -4.97 6.00 0.78
C ASP A 273 -3.63 6.28 1.47
N LYS A 274 -2.62 5.43 1.23
CA LYS A 274 -1.25 5.62 1.71
C LYS A 274 -0.50 6.75 1.00
N ALA A 275 0.42 7.37 1.73
CA ALA A 275 1.33 8.40 1.22
C ALA A 275 2.39 7.81 0.28
N ILE A 276 2.01 7.60 -0.99
CA ILE A 276 2.91 7.21 -2.08
C ILE A 276 3.30 8.44 -2.91
N SER A 277 4.58 8.59 -3.20
CA SER A 277 5.12 9.61 -4.11
C SER A 277 5.84 8.96 -5.30
N LEU A 278 5.99 9.71 -6.39
CA LEU A 278 6.77 9.32 -7.54
C LEU A 278 7.99 10.24 -7.69
N LEU A 279 9.14 9.67 -7.99
CA LEU A 279 10.29 10.40 -8.53
C LEU A 279 10.45 10.00 -10.00
N ILE A 280 10.05 10.88 -10.92
CA ILE A 280 10.19 10.66 -12.35
C ILE A 280 11.55 11.19 -12.77
N TRP A 281 12.46 10.30 -13.18
CA TRP A 281 13.78 10.67 -13.66
C TRP A 281 13.96 10.39 -15.15
N SER A 282 14.88 11.08 -15.82
CA SER A 282 15.19 10.80 -17.22
C SER A 282 16.68 10.84 -17.50
N ASP A 283 17.11 10.14 -18.55
CA ASP A 283 18.44 10.29 -19.14
C ASP A 283 18.33 10.63 -20.64
N LYS A 284 19.49 10.77 -21.29
CA LYS A 284 19.58 11.05 -22.74
C LYS A 284 18.99 9.97 -23.66
N ASP A 285 18.86 8.73 -23.20
CA ASP A 285 18.30 7.60 -23.96
C ASP A 285 16.76 7.55 -23.85
N ASP A 286 16.14 8.42 -23.04
CA ASP A 286 14.68 8.64 -23.04
C ASP A 286 14.26 9.43 -24.27
N GLU A 287 13.90 8.71 -25.33
CA GLU A 287 13.39 9.22 -26.60
C GLU A 287 11.92 8.84 -26.78
N GLU A 288 11.18 9.59 -27.60
CA GLU A 288 9.76 9.32 -27.93
C GLU A 288 8.84 9.21 -26.70
N ILE A 289 8.68 10.33 -25.98
CA ILE A 289 7.86 10.39 -24.76
C ILE A 289 6.40 10.75 -25.08
N ASP A 290 5.47 9.94 -24.59
CA ASP A 290 4.05 10.32 -24.52
C ASP A 290 3.84 11.38 -23.41
N TRP A 291 4.02 12.64 -23.79
CA TRP A 291 3.84 13.78 -22.90
C TRP A 291 2.40 13.96 -22.43
N ALA A 292 1.40 13.46 -23.16
CA ALA A 292 0.01 13.55 -22.73
C ALA A 292 -0.23 12.70 -21.48
N SER A 293 0.31 11.49 -21.45
CA SER A 293 0.27 10.62 -20.27
C SER A 293 1.03 11.21 -19.08
N VAL A 294 2.21 11.79 -19.30
CA VAL A 294 2.99 12.46 -18.24
C VAL A 294 2.24 13.68 -17.69
N ALA A 295 1.60 14.47 -18.57
CA ALA A 295 0.77 15.61 -18.18
C ALA A 295 -0.43 15.17 -17.33
N GLU A 296 -1.09 14.07 -17.68
CA GLU A 296 -2.21 13.53 -16.91
C GLU A 296 -1.77 13.07 -15.51
N ILE A 297 -0.63 12.36 -15.41
CA ILE A 297 -0.03 12.02 -14.10
C ILE A 297 0.21 13.29 -13.28
N ARG A 298 0.80 14.32 -13.87
CA ARG A 298 1.06 15.60 -13.18
C ARG A 298 -0.21 16.30 -12.71
N ARG A 299 -1.29 16.29 -13.52
CA ARG A 299 -2.54 16.98 -13.22
C ARG A 299 -3.38 16.27 -12.16
N VAL A 300 -3.40 14.95 -12.18
CA VAL A 300 -4.20 14.13 -11.25
C VAL A 300 -3.49 13.96 -9.92
N ALA A 301 -2.15 13.86 -9.92
CA ALA A 301 -1.38 13.87 -8.70
C ALA A 301 -1.39 15.25 -8.05
N THR A 302 -1.39 15.32 -6.72
CA THR A 302 -1.09 16.59 -6.06
C THR A 302 0.34 17.01 -6.40
N LYS A 303 0.58 18.32 -6.58
CA LYS A 303 1.88 18.87 -7.01
C LYS A 303 3.06 18.44 -6.12
N ASN A 304 2.79 18.08 -4.86
CA ASN A 304 3.78 17.61 -3.90
C ASN A 304 4.07 16.09 -3.93
N ARG A 305 3.32 15.30 -4.70
CA ARG A 305 3.48 13.84 -4.77
C ARG A 305 4.31 13.36 -5.96
N VAL A 306 4.63 14.22 -6.91
CA VAL A 306 5.47 13.87 -8.07
C VAL A 306 6.67 14.81 -8.14
N LEU A 307 7.85 14.22 -7.98
CA LEU A 307 9.13 14.87 -8.10
C LEU A 307 9.72 14.59 -9.49
N TYR A 308 10.47 15.56 -10.02
CA TYR A 308 11.05 15.48 -11.35
C TYR A 308 12.56 15.66 -11.29
N ASP A 309 13.28 14.64 -11.74
CA ASP A 309 14.73 14.60 -11.84
C ASP A 309 15.13 14.40 -13.31
N LEU A 310 14.96 15.46 -14.10
CA LEU A 310 14.94 15.38 -15.55
C LEU A 310 16.14 16.05 -16.20
N GLU A 311 16.53 15.49 -17.34
CA GLU A 311 17.43 16.12 -18.30
C GLU A 311 16.88 17.51 -18.70
N PRO A 312 17.74 18.52 -18.96
CA PRO A 312 17.31 19.88 -19.27
C PRO A 312 16.26 19.93 -20.39
N ARG A 313 16.46 19.15 -21.47
CA ARG A 313 15.52 19.08 -22.61
C ARG A 313 14.11 18.63 -22.21
N HIS A 314 14.01 17.66 -21.32
CA HIS A 314 12.73 17.13 -20.82
C HIS A 314 12.10 18.09 -19.82
N ARG A 315 12.92 18.74 -18.98
CA ARG A 315 12.47 19.74 -18.02
C ARG A 315 11.84 20.95 -18.71
N GLU A 316 12.41 21.41 -19.81
CA GLU A 316 11.84 22.50 -20.62
C GLU A 316 10.46 22.17 -21.18
N ILE A 317 10.25 20.93 -21.63
CA ILE A 317 8.96 20.47 -22.15
C ILE A 317 7.93 20.46 -21.02
N ILE A 318 8.23 19.83 -19.88
CA ILE A 318 7.32 19.80 -18.74
C ILE A 318 6.95 21.20 -18.26
N LYS A 319 7.91 22.14 -18.26
CA LYS A 319 7.66 23.53 -17.87
C LYS A 319 6.60 24.22 -18.75
N ARG A 320 6.48 23.82 -20.02
CA ARG A 320 5.50 24.37 -20.98
C ARG A 320 4.13 23.71 -20.89
N ILE A 321 4.01 22.57 -20.23
CA ILE A 321 2.74 21.85 -20.08
C ILE A 321 1.87 22.57 -19.04
N PRO A 322 0.66 23.03 -19.39
CA PRO A 322 -0.25 23.65 -18.43
C PRO A 322 -0.61 22.69 -17.28
N ASN A 323 -0.45 23.17 -16.04
CA ASN A 323 -0.73 22.40 -14.83
C ASN A 323 -2.07 22.79 -14.18
N ASN A 324 -3.09 23.04 -14.99
CA ASN A 324 -4.42 23.39 -14.49
C ASN A 324 -5.15 22.09 -14.13
N PRO A 325 -5.79 21.98 -12.95
CA PRO A 325 -6.67 20.85 -12.67
C PRO A 325 -7.75 20.78 -13.75
N SER A 326 -8.04 19.60 -14.28
CA SER A 326 -9.13 19.44 -15.25
C SER A 326 -10.46 19.57 -14.53
N GLU A 327 -11.31 20.52 -14.95
CA GLU A 327 -12.70 20.63 -14.49
C GLU A 327 -13.53 19.38 -14.83
N ALA A 328 -13.08 18.55 -15.78
CA ALA A 328 -13.67 17.26 -16.13
C ALA A 328 -12.98 16.09 -15.40
N GLN A 329 -12.83 16.14 -14.07
CA GLN A 329 -12.60 14.91 -13.33
C GLN A 329 -13.92 14.14 -13.34
N LYS A 330 -14.03 13.12 -14.22
CA LYS A 330 -15.06 12.10 -14.05
C LYS A 330 -14.92 11.60 -12.61
N GLU A 331 -16.03 11.62 -11.85
CA GLU A 331 -16.10 11.02 -10.52
C GLU A 331 -15.40 9.65 -10.55
N PRO A 332 -14.51 9.36 -9.58
CA PRO A 332 -13.77 8.11 -9.59
C PRO A 332 -14.73 6.95 -9.64
N SER A 333 -14.41 5.95 -10.47
CA SER A 333 -15.23 4.73 -10.59
C SER A 333 -15.24 3.90 -9.31
N PHE A 334 -14.39 4.22 -8.33
CA PHE A 334 -14.33 3.55 -7.04
C PHE A 334 -14.32 4.58 -5.91
N SER A 335 -15.29 4.49 -5.01
CA SER A 335 -15.38 5.35 -3.83
C SER A 335 -14.67 4.71 -2.63
N LEU A 336 -13.60 5.36 -2.14
CA LEU A 336 -12.86 4.91 -0.96
C LEU A 336 -13.69 4.97 0.33
N SER A 337 -14.69 5.84 0.41
CA SER A 337 -15.57 5.97 1.59
C SER A 337 -16.71 4.95 1.58
N SER A 338 -17.10 4.47 0.40
CA SER A 338 -18.20 3.49 0.26
C SER A 338 -17.76 2.05 0.49
N TRP A 339 -16.46 1.78 0.58
CA TRP A 339 -15.91 0.44 0.73
C TRP A 339 -14.85 0.38 1.83
N ARG A 340 -15.13 -0.37 2.88
CA ARG A 340 -14.22 -0.61 4.00
C ARG A 340 -13.45 -1.92 3.81
N ALA A 341 -12.13 -1.87 3.88
CA ALA A 341 -11.30 -3.07 3.91
C ALA A 341 -11.31 -3.67 5.33
N VAL A 342 -11.47 -4.99 5.42
CA VAL A 342 -11.35 -5.76 6.66
C VAL A 342 -10.31 -6.84 6.43
N GLU A 343 -9.31 -6.90 7.30
CA GLU A 343 -8.21 -7.87 7.24
C GLU A 343 -8.24 -8.74 8.49
N PHE A 344 -8.12 -10.05 8.28
CA PHE A 344 -8.08 -11.03 9.36
C PHE A 344 -6.64 -11.47 9.61
N ALA A 345 -6.33 -11.74 10.89
CA ALA A 345 -5.05 -12.34 11.24
C ALA A 345 -4.94 -13.73 10.60
N THR A 346 -3.78 -14.03 10.03
CA THR A 346 -3.49 -15.33 9.42
C THR A 346 -2.18 -15.87 9.98
N SER A 347 -2.11 -17.18 10.17
CA SER A 347 -0.88 -17.91 10.50
C SER A 347 -0.01 -18.19 9.27
N GLN A 348 -0.51 -17.90 8.06
CA GLN A 348 0.23 -18.08 6.82
C GLN A 348 1.34 -17.03 6.69
N ASP A 349 2.50 -17.47 6.23
CA ASP A 349 3.62 -16.57 5.90
C ASP A 349 3.33 -15.69 4.65
N MET A 350 2.27 -16.01 3.91
CA MET A 350 1.83 -15.25 2.74
C MET A 350 1.14 -13.94 3.16
N LEU A 351 1.41 -12.87 2.43
CA LEU A 351 0.65 -11.63 2.54
C LEU A 351 -0.85 -11.91 2.34
N SER A 352 -1.69 -11.28 3.17
CA SER A 352 -3.15 -11.22 2.99
C SER A 352 -3.55 -9.78 3.26
N THR A 353 -4.07 -9.10 2.25
CA THR A 353 -4.48 -7.68 2.35
C THR A 353 -5.37 -7.28 1.16
N VAL A 354 -6.19 -6.26 1.37
CA VAL A 354 -6.85 -5.52 0.28
C VAL A 354 -6.30 -4.11 0.23
N VAL A 355 -5.63 -3.79 -0.88
CA VAL A 355 -5.12 -2.43 -1.11
C VAL A 355 -6.15 -1.65 -1.92
N ARG A 356 -6.63 -0.54 -1.36
CA ARG A 356 -7.65 0.32 -2.00
C ARG A 356 -7.00 1.51 -2.71
N SER A 357 -7.54 1.86 -3.87
CA SER A 357 -7.18 3.05 -4.64
C SER A 357 -8.43 3.67 -5.26
N LYS A 358 -8.40 4.98 -5.56
CA LYS A 358 -9.46 5.67 -6.34
C LYS A 358 -9.76 5.00 -7.70
N ASN A 359 -8.84 4.19 -8.21
CA ASN A 359 -9.00 3.46 -9.48
C ASN A 359 -9.35 1.97 -9.29
N GLY A 360 -9.74 1.53 -8.09
CA GLY A 360 -10.14 0.15 -7.81
C GLY A 360 -9.40 -0.46 -6.60
N ALA A 361 -9.67 -1.73 -6.32
CA ALA A 361 -9.08 -2.43 -5.19
C ALA A 361 -8.29 -3.67 -5.65
N VAL A 362 -7.19 -3.97 -4.97
CA VAL A 362 -6.33 -5.12 -5.27
C VAL A 362 -6.34 -6.09 -4.09
N PHE A 363 -6.63 -7.35 -4.37
CA PHE A 363 -6.61 -8.44 -3.38
C PHE A 363 -5.31 -9.24 -3.53
N LEU A 364 -4.46 -9.22 -2.50
CA LEU A 364 -3.12 -9.81 -2.53
C LEU A 364 -3.01 -11.03 -1.60
N GLY A 365 -2.48 -12.11 -2.13
CA GLY A 365 -2.08 -13.34 -1.45
C GLY A 365 -3.25 -14.09 -0.81
N HIS A 366 -3.13 -14.54 0.43
CA HIS A 366 -4.11 -15.47 1.02
C HIS A 366 -5.51 -14.82 1.17
N PRO A 367 -6.63 -15.54 1.00
CA PRO A 367 -7.99 -15.00 1.10
C PRO A 367 -8.42 -14.72 2.55
N ALA A 368 -7.67 -13.91 3.29
CA ALA A 368 -8.02 -13.48 4.64
C ALA A 368 -8.28 -11.96 4.71
N ALA A 369 -8.81 -11.39 3.62
CA ALA A 369 -9.20 -9.98 3.57
C ALA A 369 -10.40 -9.77 2.63
N LEU A 370 -11.24 -8.80 2.96
CA LEU A 370 -12.49 -8.50 2.25
C LEU A 370 -12.78 -7.00 2.16
N LEU A 371 -13.71 -6.63 1.28
CA LEU A 371 -14.30 -5.31 1.19
C LEU A 371 -15.77 -5.37 1.60
N LEU A 372 -16.14 -4.60 2.60
CA LEU A 372 -17.53 -4.38 3.02
C LEU A 372 -18.06 -3.10 2.36
N SER A 373 -19.22 -3.17 1.73
CA SER A 373 -19.94 -1.98 1.30
C SER A 373 -20.53 -1.24 2.50
N GLU A 374 -20.23 0.05 2.60
CA GLU A 374 -20.79 0.98 3.60
C GLU A 374 -22.07 1.68 3.09
N ILE A 375 -22.52 1.38 1.87
CA ILE A 375 -23.79 1.88 1.33
C ILE A 375 -24.93 1.09 1.97
N PRO A 376 -25.85 1.74 2.72
CA PRO A 376 -26.96 1.05 3.35
C PRO A 376 -27.98 0.59 2.28
N PRO A 377 -28.65 -0.56 2.50
CA PRO A 377 -29.76 -0.97 1.67
C PRO A 377 -30.90 0.08 1.76
N PRO A 378 -31.63 0.36 0.67
CA PRO A 378 -32.71 1.34 0.67
C PRO A 378 -33.85 0.92 1.61
N LEU A 379 -34.53 1.91 2.21
CA LEU A 379 -35.60 1.72 3.21
C LEU A 379 -36.86 1.02 2.66
N PHE A 380 -37.09 1.07 1.35
CA PHE A 380 -38.23 0.45 0.66
C PHE A 380 -37.72 -0.34 -0.55
N PRO A 381 -38.34 -1.48 -0.92
CA PRO A 381 -37.71 -2.43 -1.83
C PRO A 381 -37.61 -1.88 -3.24
N SER A 382 -36.41 -1.47 -3.59
CA SER A 382 -35.96 -1.17 -4.94
C SER A 382 -34.62 -1.87 -5.15
N SER A 383 -34.44 -2.57 -6.26
CA SER A 383 -33.29 -3.44 -6.47
C SER A 383 -31.95 -2.74 -6.18
N GLN A 384 -31.00 -3.47 -5.61
CA GLN A 384 -29.61 -3.04 -5.54
C GLN A 384 -28.77 -3.77 -6.60
N ARG A 385 -27.68 -3.14 -7.00
CA ARG A 385 -26.81 -3.63 -8.06
C ARG A 385 -25.35 -3.39 -7.72
N VAL A 386 -24.56 -4.46 -7.84
CA VAL A 386 -23.10 -4.46 -7.70
C VAL A 386 -22.51 -4.81 -9.05
N GLU A 387 -21.66 -3.95 -9.60
CA GLU A 387 -21.03 -4.18 -10.89
C GLU A 387 -19.55 -3.81 -10.86
N GLY A 388 -18.77 -4.43 -11.73
CA GLY A 388 -17.34 -4.17 -11.81
C GLY A 388 -16.63 -5.04 -12.84
N LYS A 389 -15.31 -4.91 -12.88
CA LYS A 389 -14.41 -5.71 -13.71
C LYS A 389 -13.33 -6.33 -12.84
N VAL A 390 -13.16 -7.64 -12.93
CA VAL A 390 -12.09 -8.37 -12.26
C VAL A 390 -11.00 -8.68 -13.28
N HIS A 391 -9.77 -8.37 -12.94
CA HIS A 391 -8.55 -8.68 -13.68
C HIS A 391 -7.69 -9.62 -12.84
N PHE A 392 -7.66 -10.90 -13.22
CA PHE A 392 -6.91 -11.94 -12.55
C PHE A 392 -5.44 -11.93 -12.98
N LEU A 393 -4.55 -12.10 -12.00
CA LEU A 393 -3.09 -12.10 -12.17
C LEU A 393 -2.51 -13.30 -11.42
N SER A 394 -2.24 -14.38 -12.17
CA SER A 394 -1.57 -15.56 -11.62
C SER A 394 -0.10 -15.24 -11.33
N LYS A 395 0.37 -15.65 -10.14
CA LYS A 395 1.79 -15.59 -9.79
C LYS A 395 2.57 -16.62 -10.61
N PRO A 396 3.84 -16.35 -10.96
CA PRO A 396 4.68 -17.33 -11.62
C PRO A 396 4.99 -18.48 -10.66
N ILE A 397 4.30 -19.62 -10.81
CA ILE A 397 4.51 -20.81 -9.99
C ILE A 397 5.74 -21.55 -10.55
N LYS A 398 6.72 -21.87 -9.70
CA LYS A 398 7.94 -22.61 -10.11
C LYS A 398 7.70 -24.09 -10.41
N ASN A 399 6.57 -24.64 -9.94
CA ASN A 399 6.15 -26.01 -10.12
C ASN A 399 4.72 -26.00 -10.69
N GLU A 400 4.36 -26.98 -11.52
CA GLU A 400 2.98 -27.22 -11.97
C GLU A 400 2.10 -27.58 -10.77
N VAL A 401 1.63 -26.57 -10.04
CA VAL A 401 0.54 -26.73 -9.06
C VAL A 401 -0.72 -26.31 -9.80
N ASP A 402 -1.67 -27.23 -9.92
CA ASP A 402 -3.00 -26.92 -10.39
C ASP A 402 -3.60 -25.88 -9.44
N VAL A 403 -3.94 -24.71 -10.00
CA VAL A 403 -4.59 -23.65 -9.24
C VAL A 403 -5.95 -24.18 -8.77
N ASP A 404 -6.26 -24.01 -7.49
CA ASP A 404 -7.53 -24.45 -6.92
C ASP A 404 -8.70 -23.85 -7.73
N GLU A 405 -9.62 -24.70 -8.21
CA GLU A 405 -10.83 -24.30 -8.94
C GLU A 405 -11.73 -23.33 -8.14
N LYS A 406 -11.56 -23.26 -6.82
CA LYS A 406 -12.24 -22.31 -5.94
C LYS A 406 -11.56 -20.94 -5.91
N THR A 407 -10.51 -20.74 -6.70
CA THR A 407 -9.77 -19.48 -6.75
C THR A 407 -10.51 -18.44 -7.58
N GLY A 408 -10.84 -17.32 -6.97
CA GLY A 408 -11.62 -16.31 -7.67
C GLY A 408 -12.15 -15.19 -6.79
N LEU A 409 -13.01 -14.41 -7.40
CA LEU A 409 -13.80 -13.36 -6.77
C LEU A 409 -15.07 -13.98 -6.17
N VAL A 410 -15.40 -13.61 -4.93
CA VAL A 410 -16.67 -13.95 -4.29
C VAL A 410 -17.40 -12.68 -3.89
N ILE A 411 -18.69 -12.61 -4.21
CA ILE A 411 -19.60 -11.57 -3.75
C ILE A 411 -20.62 -12.23 -2.81
N TYR A 412 -20.59 -11.85 -1.54
CA TYR A 412 -21.55 -12.30 -0.55
C TYR A 412 -22.68 -11.28 -0.39
N LEU A 413 -23.90 -11.81 -0.30
CA LEU A 413 -25.10 -11.04 0.05
C LEU A 413 -25.61 -11.51 1.41
N LEU A 414 -25.52 -10.63 2.42
CA LEU A 414 -25.83 -10.91 3.84
C LEU A 414 -27.16 -10.32 4.29
N ASP A 415 -28.01 -11.12 4.92
CA ASP A 415 -29.35 -10.69 5.40
C ASP A 415 -29.28 -9.62 6.51
N LYS A 416 -28.22 -9.62 7.32
CA LYS A 416 -28.00 -8.63 8.40
C LYS A 416 -26.56 -8.11 8.39
N VAL A 417 -26.36 -6.92 8.94
CA VAL A 417 -25.01 -6.42 9.25
C VAL A 417 -24.52 -7.23 10.45
N VAL A 418 -23.77 -8.29 10.19
CA VAL A 418 -23.13 -9.10 11.22
C VAL A 418 -21.69 -8.61 11.36
N GLU A 419 -21.16 -8.58 12.59
CA GLU A 419 -19.72 -8.47 12.78
C GLU A 419 -19.06 -9.67 12.08
N ILE A 420 -18.32 -9.40 11.00
CA ILE A 420 -17.66 -10.46 10.25
C ILE A 420 -16.42 -10.85 11.04
N GLU A 421 -16.49 -11.99 11.74
CA GLU A 421 -15.42 -12.51 12.60
C GLU A 421 -14.44 -13.43 11.86
N SER A 422 -14.79 -13.87 10.64
CA SER A 422 -14.03 -14.84 9.85
C SER A 422 -13.95 -14.43 8.38
N PRO A 423 -12.84 -14.70 7.68
CA PRO A 423 -12.73 -14.46 6.25
C PRO A 423 -13.66 -15.35 5.42
N GLU A 424 -13.95 -16.57 5.90
CA GLU A 424 -14.98 -17.42 5.33
C GLU A 424 -16.33 -17.07 5.96
N ILE A 425 -17.25 -16.57 5.13
CA ILE A 425 -18.57 -16.14 5.54
C ILE A 425 -19.56 -17.28 5.32
N LYS A 426 -20.19 -17.71 6.42
CA LYS A 426 -21.25 -18.74 6.46
C LYS A 426 -22.63 -18.09 6.40
N ASP A 427 -23.66 -18.88 6.06
CA ASP A 427 -25.06 -18.44 6.03
C ASP A 427 -25.28 -17.19 5.16
N ALA A 428 -24.69 -17.19 3.96
CA ALA A 428 -24.74 -16.09 3.01
C ALA A 428 -24.97 -16.60 1.59
N LEU A 429 -25.71 -15.83 0.78
CA LEU A 429 -25.79 -16.11 -0.66
C LEU A 429 -24.47 -15.69 -1.31
N LYS A 430 -23.92 -16.57 -2.16
CA LYS A 430 -22.59 -16.41 -2.77
C LYS A 430 -22.71 -16.34 -4.28
N VAL A 431 -22.11 -15.32 -4.89
CA VAL A 431 -21.82 -15.27 -6.33
C VAL A 431 -20.31 -15.43 -6.50
N PHE A 432 -19.89 -16.49 -7.17
CA PHE A 432 -18.49 -16.81 -7.44
C PHE A 432 -18.16 -16.56 -8.92
N ILE A 433 -17.00 -15.94 -9.16
CA ILE A 433 -16.40 -15.78 -10.49
C ILE A 433 -14.95 -16.27 -10.39
N GLY A 434 -14.69 -17.44 -10.95
CA GLY A 434 -13.40 -18.11 -10.96
C GLY A 434 -12.41 -17.52 -11.95
N HIS A 435 -11.12 -17.64 -11.65
CA HIS A 435 -10.05 -17.21 -12.56
C HIS A 435 -10.06 -17.98 -13.90
N ASP A 436 -10.61 -19.20 -13.88
CA ASP A 436 -10.78 -20.11 -14.99
C ASP A 436 -12.05 -19.84 -15.82
N GLY A 437 -12.87 -18.86 -15.42
CA GLY A 437 -14.13 -18.52 -16.06
C GLY A 437 -15.35 -19.28 -15.53
N ARG A 438 -15.18 -20.14 -14.51
CA ARG A 438 -16.30 -20.77 -13.81
C ARG A 438 -17.11 -19.71 -13.06
N ILE A 439 -18.44 -19.82 -13.11
CA ILE A 439 -19.34 -18.93 -12.38
C ILE A 439 -20.28 -19.80 -11.56
N ALA A 440 -20.54 -19.42 -10.30
CA ALA A 440 -21.53 -20.08 -9.47
C ALA A 440 -22.41 -19.07 -8.74
N ILE A 441 -23.68 -19.40 -8.54
CA ILE A 441 -24.56 -18.71 -7.60
C ILE A 441 -25.18 -19.76 -6.68
N GLU A 442 -25.01 -19.55 -5.38
CA GLU A 442 -25.36 -20.51 -4.33
C GLU A 442 -26.15 -19.81 -3.24
N ASN A 443 -27.22 -20.45 -2.76
CA ASN A 443 -27.98 -19.94 -1.64
C ASN A 443 -27.23 -20.16 -0.31
N LYS A 444 -27.76 -19.55 0.75
CA LYS A 444 -27.26 -19.78 2.10
C LYS A 444 -27.51 -21.21 2.56
N ASP A 445 -26.70 -21.68 3.49
CA ASP A 445 -26.84 -23.01 4.09
C ASP A 445 -28.18 -23.14 4.83
N ASN A 446 -28.69 -24.37 4.98
CA ASN A 446 -29.91 -24.68 5.76
C ASN A 446 -31.21 -23.99 5.29
N VAL A 447 -31.32 -23.64 4.00
CA VAL A 447 -32.60 -23.23 3.42
C VAL A 447 -33.54 -24.42 3.22
N GLN A 448 -34.83 -24.15 3.01
CA GLN A 448 -35.78 -25.21 2.64
C GLN A 448 -35.29 -25.91 1.37
N PRO A 449 -35.50 -27.24 1.21
CA PRO A 449 -34.96 -28.00 0.06
C PRO A 449 -35.30 -27.42 -1.32
N TYR A 450 -36.43 -26.72 -1.43
CA TYR A 450 -36.81 -26.01 -2.65
C TYR A 450 -35.84 -24.88 -3.05
N TYR A 451 -35.25 -24.20 -2.07
CA TYR A 451 -34.32 -23.08 -2.27
C TYR A 451 -32.85 -23.53 -2.18
N ASP A 452 -32.57 -24.79 -1.84
CA ASP A 452 -31.23 -25.39 -1.84
C ASP A 452 -30.79 -25.67 -3.28
N THR A 453 -30.54 -24.58 -4.00
CA THR A 453 -30.22 -24.60 -5.42
C THR A 453 -28.88 -23.92 -5.65
N LYS A 454 -28.09 -24.55 -6.52
CA LYS A 454 -26.83 -24.06 -7.01
C LYS A 454 -26.92 -24.01 -8.53
N SER A 455 -26.71 -22.83 -9.09
CA SER A 455 -26.52 -22.70 -10.54
C SER A 455 -25.04 -22.50 -10.82
N VAL A 456 -24.54 -23.11 -11.90
CA VAL A 456 -23.16 -23.01 -12.34
C VAL A 456 -23.14 -22.69 -13.84
N GLY A 457 -22.21 -21.84 -14.25
CA GLY A 457 -21.94 -21.51 -15.65
C GLY A 457 -20.44 -21.53 -15.94
N GLN A 458 -20.08 -21.47 -17.23
CA GLN A 458 -18.70 -21.43 -17.68
C GLN A 458 -18.55 -20.38 -18.78
N LEU A 459 -17.58 -19.49 -18.63
CA LEU A 459 -17.13 -18.56 -19.66
C LEU A 459 -15.83 -19.05 -20.32
N PRO A 460 -15.50 -18.55 -21.52
CA PRO A 460 -14.17 -18.72 -22.08
C PRO A 460 -13.09 -18.15 -21.15
N LEU A 461 -11.97 -18.87 -21.05
CA LEU A 461 -10.82 -18.43 -20.25
C LEU A 461 -10.34 -17.04 -20.69
N SER A 462 -10.26 -16.11 -19.74
CA SER A 462 -9.85 -14.73 -19.94
C SER A 462 -9.12 -14.22 -18.69
N GLU A 463 -8.17 -13.29 -18.88
CA GLU A 463 -7.57 -12.56 -17.74
C GLU A 463 -8.56 -11.59 -17.10
N CYS A 464 -9.60 -11.18 -17.84
CA CYS A 464 -10.58 -10.20 -17.37
C CYS A 464 -12.03 -10.60 -17.64
N TYR A 465 -12.84 -10.43 -16.60
CA TYR A 465 -14.29 -10.61 -16.64
C TYR A 465 -14.98 -9.37 -16.08
N ALA A 466 -16.14 -9.04 -16.63
CA ALA A 466 -17.01 -8.02 -16.10
C ALA A 466 -18.29 -8.66 -15.59
N PHE A 467 -18.88 -8.07 -14.56
CA PHE A 467 -20.06 -8.63 -13.90
C PHE A 467 -21.06 -7.55 -13.50
N ALA A 468 -22.32 -7.95 -13.38
CA ALA A 468 -23.38 -7.21 -12.72
C ALA A 468 -24.24 -8.19 -11.90
N VAL A 469 -24.23 -8.02 -10.58
CA VAL A 469 -25.07 -8.75 -9.63
C VAL A 469 -26.21 -7.85 -9.20
N THR A 470 -27.44 -8.23 -9.52
CA THR A 470 -28.65 -7.50 -9.15
C THR A 470 -29.43 -8.29 -8.11
N ASP A 471 -29.62 -7.69 -6.94
CA ASP A 471 -30.42 -8.25 -5.86
C ASP A 471 -31.79 -7.54 -5.79
N LYS A 472 -32.85 -8.32 -6.02
CA LYS A 472 -34.26 -7.88 -5.96
C LYS A 472 -34.93 -8.28 -4.64
N GLY A 473 -34.19 -8.84 -3.69
CA GLY A 473 -34.67 -9.37 -2.41
C GLY A 473 -35.24 -10.79 -2.51
N TRP A 474 -36.09 -11.06 -3.51
CA TRP A 474 -36.69 -12.38 -3.78
C TRP A 474 -35.97 -13.18 -4.88
N ARG A 475 -35.09 -12.51 -5.62
CA ARG A 475 -34.27 -13.10 -6.68
C ARG A 475 -32.95 -12.36 -6.80
N VAL A 476 -31.89 -13.12 -7.04
CA VAL A 476 -30.59 -12.58 -7.45
C VAL A 476 -30.33 -12.97 -8.89
N VAL A 477 -29.85 -12.01 -9.66
CA VAL A 477 -29.44 -12.20 -11.05
C VAL A 477 -27.96 -11.83 -11.16
N ALA A 478 -27.14 -12.77 -11.62
CA ALA A 478 -25.72 -12.54 -11.91
C ALA A 478 -25.51 -12.61 -13.42
N ASP A 479 -25.12 -11.48 -14.01
CA ASP A 479 -24.68 -11.39 -15.41
C ASP A 479 -23.16 -11.28 -15.44
N VAL A 480 -22.48 -12.20 -16.14
CA VAL A 480 -21.01 -12.19 -16.26
C VAL A 480 -20.60 -12.39 -17.72
N TRP A 481 -19.58 -11.67 -18.16
CA TRP A 481 -19.06 -11.76 -19.53
C TRP A 481 -17.55 -11.49 -19.60
N THR A 482 -16.90 -11.97 -20.65
CA THR A 482 -15.47 -11.70 -20.90
C THR A 482 -15.27 -10.24 -21.35
N THR A 483 -14.17 -9.62 -20.94
CA THR A 483 -13.83 -8.24 -21.32
C THR A 483 -12.33 -8.08 -21.54
N THR A 484 -11.92 -6.98 -22.17
CA THR A 484 -10.51 -6.57 -22.20
C THR A 484 -10.12 -5.94 -20.88
N CYS A 485 -8.89 -6.22 -20.42
CA CYS A 485 -8.30 -5.58 -19.24
C CYS A 485 -8.00 -4.09 -19.48
N GLY A 486 -8.22 -3.27 -18.46
CA GLY A 486 -8.00 -1.82 -18.50
C GLY A 486 -9.06 -1.03 -19.30
N LYS A 487 -8.85 0.29 -19.40
CA LYS A 487 -9.85 1.27 -19.90
C LYS A 487 -9.96 1.38 -21.43
N LYS A 488 -9.65 0.33 -22.20
CA LYS A 488 -9.81 0.41 -23.66
C LYS A 488 -11.29 0.32 -24.04
N GLU A 489 -11.87 1.45 -24.43
CA GLU A 489 -13.18 1.53 -25.07
C GLU A 489 -13.11 0.95 -26.49
N GLY A 490 -13.11 -0.38 -26.60
CA GLY A 490 -13.39 -1.07 -27.85
C GLY A 490 -14.88 -1.02 -28.17
N LYS A 491 -15.24 -0.99 -29.47
CA LYS A 491 -16.63 -1.19 -29.91
C LYS A 491 -17.18 -2.43 -29.21
N ARG A 492 -18.28 -2.29 -28.45
CA ARG A 492 -18.98 -3.39 -27.77
C ARG A 492 -19.30 -4.48 -28.80
N ARG A 493 -18.47 -5.53 -28.89
CA ARG A 493 -18.86 -6.77 -29.57
C ARG A 493 -20.07 -7.34 -28.83
N LYS A 494 -20.89 -8.12 -29.53
CA LYS A 494 -22.00 -8.87 -28.92
C LYS A 494 -21.42 -9.66 -27.74
N ARG A 495 -21.84 -9.32 -26.52
CA ARG A 495 -21.29 -9.90 -25.29
C ARG A 495 -21.92 -11.28 -25.15
N ASP A 496 -21.09 -12.31 -25.09
CA ASP A 496 -21.54 -13.63 -24.63
C ASP A 496 -21.71 -13.52 -23.11
N VAL A 497 -22.91 -13.11 -22.70
CA VAL A 497 -23.29 -12.95 -21.29
C VAL A 497 -23.83 -14.27 -20.79
N VAL A 498 -23.21 -14.80 -19.74
CA VAL A 498 -23.77 -15.88 -18.94
C VAL A 498 -24.63 -15.23 -17.87
N ARG A 499 -25.94 -15.47 -17.94
CA ARG A 499 -26.92 -15.03 -16.94
C ARG A 499 -27.29 -16.19 -16.05
N MET A 500 -27.23 -15.98 -14.75
CA MET A 500 -27.63 -16.95 -13.73
C MET A 500 -28.66 -16.30 -12.81
N GLU A 501 -29.73 -17.02 -12.52
CA GLU A 501 -30.81 -16.57 -11.65
C GLU A 501 -30.94 -17.53 -10.47
N LEU A 502 -31.14 -16.98 -9.28
CA LEU A 502 -31.37 -17.75 -8.07
C LEU A 502 -32.53 -17.11 -7.29
N ASP A 503 -33.61 -17.87 -7.10
CA ASP A 503 -34.73 -17.47 -6.27
C ASP A 503 -34.35 -17.62 -4.78
N THR A 504 -34.78 -16.66 -3.97
CA THR A 504 -34.46 -16.61 -2.53
C THR A 504 -35.72 -16.74 -1.70
N PRO A 505 -35.64 -17.29 -0.46
CA PRO A 505 -36.80 -17.44 0.38
C PRO A 505 -37.55 -16.11 0.57
N PHE A 506 -38.87 -16.14 0.44
CA PHE A 506 -39.71 -15.01 0.77
C PHE A 506 -39.67 -14.77 2.29
N LEU A 507 -38.83 -13.84 2.74
CA LEU A 507 -38.91 -13.31 4.09
C LEU A 507 -40.12 -12.37 4.18
N ASN A 508 -40.81 -12.38 5.32
CA ASN A 508 -41.96 -11.49 5.59
C ASN A 508 -41.61 -9.99 5.43
N HIS A 509 -40.31 -9.65 5.42
CA HIS A 509 -39.78 -8.36 5.00
C HIS A 509 -38.90 -8.54 3.74
N ARG A 510 -39.15 -7.75 2.69
CA ARG A 510 -38.22 -7.64 1.55
C ARG A 510 -37.04 -6.74 1.95
N SER A 511 -36.14 -7.25 2.78
CA SER A 511 -34.89 -6.55 3.10
C SER A 511 -33.84 -6.87 2.04
N LEU A 512 -33.19 -5.84 1.52
CA LEU A 512 -32.02 -6.01 0.68
C LEU A 512 -30.81 -6.31 1.57
N ARG A 513 -29.86 -7.04 0.98
CA ARG A 513 -28.73 -7.63 1.69
C ARG A 513 -27.51 -6.73 1.69
N ASN A 514 -26.67 -6.85 2.69
CA ASN A 514 -25.37 -6.18 2.70
C ASN A 514 -24.43 -6.86 1.71
N VAL A 515 -23.58 -6.07 1.07
CA VAL A 515 -22.66 -6.53 0.03
C VAL A 515 -21.25 -6.64 0.61
N VAL A 516 -20.66 -7.82 0.47
CA VAL A 516 -19.25 -8.05 0.78
C VAL A 516 -18.56 -8.65 -0.45
N VAL A 517 -17.38 -8.15 -0.76
CA VAL A 517 -16.53 -8.66 -1.83
C VAL A 517 -15.26 -9.25 -1.24
N ALA A 518 -14.94 -10.48 -1.60
CA ALA A 518 -13.79 -11.19 -1.06
C ALA A 518 -13.06 -12.01 -2.13
N LYS A 519 -11.89 -12.50 -1.75
CA LYS A 519 -11.12 -13.50 -2.49
C LYS A 519 -11.43 -14.89 -1.95
N SER A 520 -11.39 -15.91 -2.81
CA SER A 520 -11.40 -17.34 -2.43
C SER A 520 -10.22 -18.05 -3.10
N GLY A 521 -9.85 -19.23 -2.59
CA GLY A 521 -8.80 -20.11 -3.13
C GLY A 521 -7.54 -20.21 -2.27
N ASP A 522 -6.42 -20.54 -2.90
CA ASP A 522 -5.15 -20.83 -2.24
C ASP A 522 -4.23 -19.61 -2.06
N GLY A 523 -4.55 -18.49 -2.72
CA GLY A 523 -3.77 -17.25 -2.69
C GLY A 523 -2.74 -17.10 -3.83
N VAL A 524 -2.69 -18.04 -4.77
CA VAL A 524 -1.75 -18.05 -5.90
C VAL A 524 -2.14 -17.07 -7.02
N VAL A 525 -3.43 -16.76 -7.14
CA VAL A 525 -3.95 -15.77 -8.09
C VAL A 525 -4.36 -14.52 -7.35
N ASP A 526 -3.74 -13.38 -7.63
CA ASP A 526 -4.20 -12.09 -7.14
C ASP A 526 -5.16 -11.46 -8.17
N PHE A 527 -5.93 -10.46 -7.77
CA PHE A 527 -6.74 -9.74 -8.74
C PHE A 527 -6.89 -8.26 -8.44
N LEU A 528 -7.07 -7.48 -9.51
CA LEU A 528 -7.50 -6.10 -9.48
C LEU A 528 -8.99 -6.06 -9.77
N LEU A 529 -9.73 -5.36 -8.92
CA LEU A 529 -11.15 -5.09 -9.08
C LEU A 529 -11.32 -3.62 -9.50
N GLU A 530 -11.54 -3.42 -10.80
CA GLU A 530 -11.74 -2.13 -11.44
C GLU A 530 -13.23 -1.78 -11.49
N GLU A 531 -13.56 -0.49 -11.51
CA GLU A 531 -14.94 -0.01 -11.73
C GLU A 531 -15.98 -0.63 -10.77
N LEU A 532 -15.57 -0.97 -9.53
CA LEU A 532 -16.49 -1.54 -8.55
C LEU A 532 -17.47 -0.49 -8.05
N HIS A 533 -18.72 -0.65 -8.47
CA HIS A 533 -19.85 0.18 -8.09
C HIS A 533 -20.87 -0.64 -7.33
N HIS A 534 -21.37 -0.06 -6.24
CA HIS A 534 -22.57 -0.53 -5.58
C HIS A 534 -23.59 0.61 -5.64
N SER A 535 -24.76 0.32 -6.18
CA SER A 535 -25.84 1.29 -6.35
C SER A 535 -27.15 0.67 -5.88
N SER A 536 -27.99 1.50 -5.26
CA SER A 536 -29.37 1.15 -4.95
C SER A 536 -30.29 2.10 -5.70
N ALA A 537 -31.43 1.60 -6.18
CA ALA A 537 -32.43 2.42 -6.83
C ALA A 537 -33.15 3.30 -5.80
N HIS A 538 -32.52 4.36 -5.31
CA HIS A 538 -33.19 5.31 -4.42
C HIS A 538 -34.28 6.07 -5.21
N LEU A 539 -35.56 5.90 -4.84
CA LEU A 539 -36.52 6.97 -5.05
C LEU A 539 -36.10 8.11 -4.10
N PRO A 540 -35.76 9.30 -4.62
CA PRO A 540 -35.44 10.42 -3.75
C PRO A 540 -36.64 10.68 -2.83
N ALA A 541 -36.40 10.90 -1.54
CA ALA A 541 -37.48 11.18 -0.59
C ALA A 541 -38.36 12.38 -1.04
N THR A 542 -37.80 13.30 -1.83
CA THR A 542 -38.52 14.41 -2.45
C THR A 542 -39.63 13.96 -3.41
N LEU A 543 -39.41 12.90 -4.19
CA LEU A 543 -40.42 12.33 -5.08
C LEU A 543 -41.55 11.66 -4.29
N LEU A 544 -41.24 11.06 -3.14
CA LEU A 544 -42.23 10.46 -2.24
C LEU A 544 -43.11 11.53 -1.58
N ILE A 545 -42.50 12.66 -1.17
CA ILE A 545 -43.22 13.81 -0.61
C ILE A 545 -44.12 14.44 -1.68
N ILE A 546 -43.65 14.58 -2.92
CA ILE A 546 -44.45 15.10 -4.03
C ILE A 546 -45.61 14.15 -4.34
N LEU A 547 -45.38 12.84 -4.40
CA LEU A 547 -46.44 11.85 -4.59
C LEU A 547 -47.48 11.86 -3.47
N LEU A 548 -47.04 11.96 -2.20
CA LEU A 548 -47.94 12.07 -1.05
C LEU A 548 -48.71 13.40 -1.05
N ALA A 549 -48.08 14.51 -1.44
CA ALA A 549 -48.74 15.80 -1.57
C ALA A 549 -49.78 15.80 -2.70
N VAL A 550 -49.48 15.17 -3.84
CA VAL A 550 -50.41 15.02 -4.96
C VAL A 550 -51.56 14.09 -4.61
N LEU A 551 -51.31 12.98 -3.89
CA LEU A 551 -52.35 12.08 -3.42
C LEU A 551 -53.26 12.74 -2.38
N HIS A 552 -52.71 13.62 -1.53
CA HIS A 552 -53.48 14.38 -0.55
C HIS A 552 -54.30 15.52 -1.17
N GLN A 553 -53.97 15.96 -2.39
CA GLN A 553 -54.78 16.92 -3.16
C GLN A 553 -55.86 16.25 -4.04
N LEU A 554 -55.81 14.93 -4.19
CA LEU A 554 -56.78 14.14 -4.99
C LEU A 554 -57.82 13.39 -4.14
N LEU A 555 -57.66 13.38 -2.82
CA LEU A 555 -58.62 12.96 -1.80
C LEU A 555 -59.22 14.19 -1.13
#